data_AF-A0A6P0VZ72-F1
#
_entry.id   AF-A0A6P0VZ72-F1
#
_cell.length_a   1.000
_cell.length_b   1.000
_cell.length_c   1.000
_cell.angle_alpha   90.00
_cell.angle_beta   90.00
_cell.angle_gamma   90.00
#
_symmetry.space_group_name_H-M   'P 1'
#
loop_
_entity.id
_entity.type
_entity.pdbx_description
1 polymer ?
#
loop_
_entity_poly.entity_id
_entity_poly.type
_entity_poly.pdbx_seq_one_letter_code
_entity_poly.pdbx_strand_id
1 'polypeptide(L)'
;MDRYSKHLTGSLKDSYQESFTKNADYMVQQSEITLIEAQIKELINGGIQCGDIWDRLCALDNQFEQEKKMRNSKKLEECLNAIRKTIKEGGDVRYSRLEVNRLMKEKSKLIEQERKRVALSQNYIDRQQAFLFVSTLIDCIKRHIDDSDVKKAIAEDLRKITSGMEIQTVDVD
;
A
#
# COMPACT_ATOMS: atom_id res chain seq x y z
N MET A 1 -1.87 -21.52 -7.06
CA MET A 1 -3.13 -22.21 -6.70
C MET A 1 -3.05 -22.59 -5.23
N ASP A 2 -3.91 -21.99 -4.41
CA ASP A 2 -3.72 -21.96 -2.96
C ASP A 2 -4.41 -23.13 -2.22
N ARG A 3 -3.82 -23.54 -1.08
CA ARG A 3 -4.13 -24.77 -0.32
C ARG A 3 -5.57 -24.86 0.22
N TYR A 4 -6.30 -23.75 0.28
CA TYR A 4 -7.63 -23.65 0.91
C TYR A 4 -8.81 -23.93 -0.04
N SER A 5 -8.57 -24.00 -1.35
CA SER A 5 -9.60 -24.28 -2.36
C SER A 5 -10.19 -25.70 -2.30
N LYS A 6 -9.50 -26.63 -1.63
CA LYS A 6 -9.90 -28.04 -1.53
C LYS A 6 -11.03 -28.33 -0.53
N HIS A 7 -11.41 -27.35 0.31
CA HIS A 7 -12.38 -27.54 1.39
C HIS A 7 -13.67 -26.71 1.27
N LEU A 8 -13.86 -25.98 0.16
CA LEU A 8 -15.02 -25.10 -0.02
C LEU A 8 -16.11 -25.79 -0.87
N THR A 9 -17.26 -26.10 -0.27
CA THR A 9 -18.46 -26.63 -0.94
C THR A 9 -19.47 -25.54 -1.30
N GLY A 10 -20.06 -25.64 -2.50
CA GLY A 10 -21.24 -24.87 -2.93
C GLY A 10 -21.03 -23.35 -3.03
N SER A 11 -22.07 -22.57 -2.73
CA SER A 11 -22.14 -21.10 -2.82
C SER A 11 -20.93 -20.32 -2.26
N LEU A 12 -20.20 -20.89 -1.28
CA LEU A 12 -18.96 -20.30 -0.78
C LEU A 12 -17.79 -20.38 -1.78
N LYS A 13 -17.73 -21.40 -2.63
CA LYS A 13 -16.73 -21.53 -3.68
C LYS A 13 -16.93 -20.50 -4.79
N ASP A 14 -18.18 -20.19 -5.14
CA ASP A 14 -18.51 -19.16 -6.12
C ASP A 14 -18.23 -17.76 -5.55
N SER A 15 -18.65 -17.45 -4.32
CA SER A 15 -18.24 -16.20 -3.65
C SER A 15 -16.74 -16.10 -3.39
N TYR A 16 -16.06 -17.23 -3.12
CA TYR A 16 -14.61 -17.27 -2.99
C TYR A 16 -13.91 -17.07 -4.34
N GLN A 17 -14.40 -17.65 -5.44
CA GLN A 17 -13.87 -17.44 -6.79
C GLN A 17 -14.15 -16.03 -7.31
N GLU A 18 -15.32 -15.46 -7.05
CA GLU A 18 -15.64 -14.05 -7.34
C GLU A 18 -14.74 -13.11 -6.54
N SER A 19 -14.53 -13.40 -5.25
CA SER A 19 -13.58 -12.66 -4.42
C SER A 19 -12.15 -12.85 -4.93
N PHE A 20 -11.75 -14.04 -5.35
CA PHE A 20 -10.41 -14.31 -5.85
C PHE A 20 -10.13 -13.61 -7.19
N THR A 21 -11.15 -13.50 -8.04
CA THR A 21 -11.06 -12.84 -9.35
C THR A 21 -11.13 -11.31 -9.21
N LYS A 22 -11.97 -10.78 -8.31
CA LYS A 22 -12.00 -9.34 -7.97
C LYS A 22 -10.76 -8.88 -7.19
N ASN A 23 -10.15 -9.77 -6.40
CA ASN A 23 -8.97 -9.45 -5.59
C ASN A 23 -7.65 -9.87 -6.25
N ALA A 24 -7.63 -10.22 -7.54
CA ALA A 24 -6.38 -10.46 -8.26
C ALA A 24 -5.47 -9.21 -8.21
N ASP A 25 -6.04 -8.03 -8.43
CA ASP A 25 -5.34 -6.74 -8.31
C ASP A 25 -4.85 -6.46 -6.88
N TYR A 26 -5.58 -6.94 -5.86
CA TYR A 26 -5.16 -6.86 -4.46
C TYR A 26 -3.91 -7.70 -4.20
N MET A 27 -3.86 -8.92 -4.72
CA MET A 27 -2.70 -9.78 -4.57
C MET A 27 -1.48 -9.20 -5.29
N VAL A 28 -1.68 -8.60 -6.47
CA VAL A 28 -0.62 -7.91 -7.21
C VAL A 28 -0.10 -6.72 -6.41
N GLN A 29 -0.96 -5.84 -5.90
CA GLN A 29 -0.54 -4.67 -5.11
C GLN A 29 0.13 -5.05 -3.78
N GLN A 30 -0.35 -6.09 -3.09
CA GLN A 30 0.32 -6.60 -1.89
C GLN A 30 1.69 -7.21 -2.22
N SER A 31 1.82 -7.88 -3.36
CA SER A 31 3.12 -8.40 -3.81
C SER A 31 4.12 -7.29 -4.11
N GLU A 32 3.66 -6.19 -4.71
CA GLU A 32 4.48 -5.00 -4.98
C GLU A 32 4.93 -4.32 -3.69
N ILE A 33 4.03 -4.14 -2.71
CA ILE A 33 4.39 -3.59 -1.40
C ILE A 33 5.43 -4.48 -0.70
N THR A 34 5.22 -5.81 -0.73
CA THR A 34 6.14 -6.78 -0.11
C THR A 34 7.51 -6.75 -0.79
N LEU A 35 7.56 -6.62 -2.11
CA LEU A 35 8.80 -6.50 -2.87
C LEU A 35 9.56 -5.23 -2.49
N ILE A 36 8.87 -4.10 -2.42
CA ILE A 36 9.44 -2.83 -2.00
C ILE A 36 9.98 -2.92 -0.57
N GLU A 37 9.28 -3.57 0.35
CA GLU A 37 9.75 -3.81 1.71
C GLU A 37 11.00 -4.67 1.77
N ALA A 38 11.07 -5.73 0.96
CA ALA A 38 12.25 -6.57 0.85
C ALA A 38 13.47 -5.78 0.34
N GLN A 39 13.28 -4.97 -0.71
CA GLN A 39 14.32 -4.10 -1.27
C GLN A 39 14.80 -3.05 -0.26
N ILE A 40 13.88 -2.41 0.47
CA ILE A 40 14.23 -1.46 1.54
C ILE A 40 15.04 -2.17 2.62
N LYS A 41 14.62 -3.36 3.04
CA LYS A 41 15.31 -4.14 4.08
C LYS A 41 16.71 -4.57 3.63
N GLU A 42 16.88 -4.97 2.39
CA GLU A 42 18.17 -5.31 1.79
C GLU A 42 19.10 -4.09 1.76
N LEU A 43 18.62 -2.93 1.31
CA LEU A 43 19.40 -1.69 1.25
C LEU A 43 19.77 -1.15 2.63
N ILE A 44 18.89 -1.31 3.63
CA ILE A 44 19.19 -0.93 5.03
C ILE A 44 20.20 -1.89 5.65
N ASN A 45 20.05 -3.20 5.44
CA ASN A 45 20.97 -4.20 6.00
C ASN A 45 22.35 -4.19 5.34
N GLY A 46 22.44 -3.79 4.07
CA GLY A 46 23.69 -3.67 3.33
C GLY A 46 24.44 -2.36 3.56
N GLY A 47 23.86 -1.38 4.26
CA GLY A 47 24.41 -0.04 4.40
C GLY A 47 25.33 0.17 5.60
N ILE A 48 26.55 0.65 5.37
CA ILE A 48 27.39 1.29 6.39
C ILE A 48 26.67 2.56 6.88
N GLN A 49 26.64 2.82 8.19
CA GLN A 49 25.99 4.00 8.73
C GLN A 49 26.72 5.27 8.28
N CYS A 50 26.00 6.29 7.78
CA CYS A 50 26.61 7.54 7.30
C CYS A 50 27.45 8.26 8.35
N GLY A 51 27.19 8.06 9.65
CA GLY A 51 28.00 8.63 10.72
C GLY A 51 29.44 8.11 10.68
N ASP A 52 29.58 6.78 10.55
CA ASP A 52 30.87 6.09 10.57
C ASP A 52 31.81 6.53 9.43
N ILE A 53 31.24 6.91 8.28
CA ILE A 53 32.03 7.34 7.11
C ILE A 53 32.66 8.71 7.36
N TRP A 54 31.93 9.63 8.00
CA TRP A 54 32.47 10.97 8.28
C TRP A 54 33.52 10.88 9.39
N ASP A 55 33.26 10.13 10.45
CA ASP A 55 34.25 9.92 11.52
C ASP A 55 35.54 9.28 10.96
N ARG A 56 35.40 8.32 10.04
CA ARG A 56 36.52 7.67 9.36
C ARG A 56 37.29 8.62 8.44
N LEU A 57 36.60 9.53 7.75
CA LEU A 57 37.25 10.49 6.86
C LEU A 57 38.01 11.57 7.66
N CYS A 58 37.45 12.04 8.78
CA CYS A 58 38.15 12.92 9.72
C CYS A 58 39.39 12.25 10.33
N ALA A 59 39.31 10.96 10.67
CA ALA A 59 40.48 10.21 11.17
C ALA A 59 41.57 10.07 10.09
N LEU A 60 41.19 9.80 8.84
CA LEU A 60 42.12 9.69 7.71
C LEU A 60 42.76 11.03 7.34
N ASP A 61 42.02 12.14 7.44
CA ASP A 61 42.54 13.49 7.20
C ASP A 61 43.60 13.88 8.24
N ASN A 62 43.34 13.56 9.51
CA ASN A 62 44.33 13.73 10.58
C ASN A 62 45.60 12.88 10.36
N GLN A 63 45.46 11.64 9.89
CA GLN A 63 46.61 10.78 9.55
C GLN A 63 47.39 11.33 8.35
N PHE A 64 46.70 11.83 7.34
CA PHE A 64 47.32 12.46 6.18
C PHE A 64 48.17 13.67 6.58
N GLU A 65 47.65 14.56 7.43
CA GLU A 65 48.41 15.71 7.93
C GLU A 65 49.61 15.32 8.81
N GLN A 66 49.53 14.23 9.56
CA GLN A 66 50.68 13.70 10.32
C GLN A 66 51.77 13.14 9.39
N GLU A 67 51.40 12.32 8.41
CA GLU A 67 52.35 11.68 7.49
C GLU A 67 52.98 12.70 6.51
N LYS A 68 52.26 13.77 6.18
CA LYS A 68 52.76 14.94 5.45
C LYS A 68 53.88 15.64 6.20
N LYS A 69 53.74 15.84 7.51
CA LYS A 69 54.79 16.41 8.38
C LYS A 69 56.03 15.51 8.44
N MET A 70 55.83 14.20 8.44
CA MET A 70 56.92 13.21 8.46
C MET A 70 57.58 12.98 7.09
N ARG A 71 57.10 13.63 6.01
CA ARG A 71 57.57 13.47 4.61
C ARG A 71 57.61 12.01 4.13
N ASN A 72 56.71 11.17 4.63
CA ASN A 72 56.67 9.77 4.24
C ASN A 72 55.81 9.60 2.98
N SER A 73 56.46 9.71 1.81
CA SER A 73 55.80 9.67 0.49
C SER A 73 54.90 8.44 0.28
N LYS A 74 55.29 7.27 0.79
CA LYS A 74 54.55 6.02 0.60
C LYS A 74 53.27 5.97 1.43
N LYS A 75 53.36 6.34 2.70
CA LYS A 75 52.18 6.40 3.59
C LYS A 75 51.21 7.52 3.21
N LEU A 76 51.73 8.60 2.62
CA LEU A 76 50.91 9.68 2.09
C LEU A 76 50.01 9.18 0.95
N GLU A 77 50.57 8.37 0.05
CA GLU A 77 49.83 7.75 -1.06
C GLU A 77 48.80 6.73 -0.55
N GLU A 78 49.15 5.93 0.46
CA GLU A 78 48.22 5.01 1.13
C GLU A 78 47.04 5.75 1.78
N CYS A 79 47.29 6.86 2.49
CA CYS A 79 46.24 7.69 3.08
C CYS A 79 45.33 8.31 2.01
N LEU A 80 45.90 8.83 0.91
CA LEU A 80 45.12 9.37 -0.20
C LEU A 80 44.21 8.31 -0.85
N ASN A 81 44.71 7.09 -1.03
CA ASN A 81 43.92 5.99 -1.56
C ASN A 81 42.81 5.58 -0.59
N ALA A 82 43.08 5.57 0.73
CA ALA A 82 42.08 5.30 1.75
C ALA A 82 40.98 6.38 1.81
N ILE A 83 41.35 7.66 1.68
CA ILE A 83 40.39 8.78 1.60
C ILE A 83 39.50 8.63 0.36
N ARG A 84 40.08 8.39 -0.83
CA ARG A 84 39.30 8.17 -2.07
C ARG A 84 38.35 6.99 -1.94
N LYS A 85 38.78 5.89 -1.33
CA LYS A 85 37.94 4.72 -1.09
C LYS A 85 36.76 5.06 -0.19
N THR A 86 37.03 5.76 0.92
CA THR A 86 36.00 6.19 1.89
C THR A 86 34.99 7.16 1.25
N ILE A 87 35.43 8.07 0.38
CA ILE A 87 34.54 8.96 -0.39
C ILE A 87 33.63 8.15 -1.32
N LYS A 88 34.19 7.14 -2.02
CA LYS A 88 33.41 6.27 -2.91
C LYS A 88 32.36 5.48 -2.14
N GLU A 89 32.75 4.86 -1.02
CA GLU A 89 31.84 4.16 -0.11
C GLU A 89 30.73 5.10 0.40
N GLY A 90 31.05 6.36 0.74
CA GLY A 90 30.06 7.37 1.10
C GLY A 90 29.08 7.72 -0.03
N GLY A 91 29.57 7.78 -1.26
CA GLY A 91 28.74 7.97 -2.46
C GLY A 91 27.74 6.84 -2.66
N ASP A 92 28.18 5.60 -2.52
CA ASP A 92 27.35 4.40 -2.67
C ASP A 92 26.27 4.32 -1.58
N VAL A 93 26.61 4.69 -0.34
CA VAL A 93 25.64 4.78 0.77
C VAL A 93 24.63 5.90 0.54
N ARG A 94 25.05 7.06 0.02
CA ARG A 94 24.12 8.14 -0.35
C ARG A 94 23.14 7.70 -1.44
N TYR A 95 23.63 6.99 -2.46
CA TYR A 95 22.78 6.45 -3.52
C TYR A 95 21.75 5.47 -2.96
N SER A 96 22.19 4.54 -2.11
CA SER A 96 21.32 3.58 -1.43
C SER A 96 20.22 4.28 -0.60
N ARG A 97 20.55 5.37 0.10
CA ARG A 97 19.56 6.18 0.83
C ARG A 97 18.56 6.90 -0.06
N LEU A 98 18.99 7.43 -1.20
CA LEU A 98 18.09 8.04 -2.17
C LEU A 98 17.11 7.00 -2.72
N GLU A 99 17.60 5.79 -2.99
CA GLU A 99 16.77 4.69 -3.47
C GLU A 99 15.76 4.21 -2.43
N VAL A 100 16.16 4.06 -1.17
CA VAL A 100 15.23 3.77 -0.06
C VAL A 100 14.15 4.85 0.06
N ASN A 101 14.51 6.13 -0.05
CA ASN A 101 13.53 7.23 0.00
C ASN A 101 12.57 7.20 -1.19
N ARG A 102 13.05 6.84 -2.39
CA ARG A 102 12.22 6.66 -3.59
C ARG A 102 11.21 5.53 -3.38
N LEU A 103 11.70 4.36 -2.95
CA LEU A 103 10.90 3.17 -2.67
C LEU A 103 9.86 3.42 -1.56
N MET A 104 10.20 4.16 -0.51
CA MET A 104 9.25 4.55 0.53
C MET A 104 8.11 5.43 0.01
N LYS A 105 8.40 6.39 -0.89
CA LYS A 105 7.37 7.21 -1.54
C LYS A 105 6.46 6.36 -2.43
N GLU A 106 7.03 5.43 -3.17
CA GLU A 106 6.31 4.49 -4.04
C GLU A 106 5.36 3.59 -3.23
N LYS A 107 5.86 3.00 -2.13
CA LYS A 107 5.02 2.26 -1.16
C LYS A 107 3.88 3.11 -0.62
N SER A 108 4.15 4.36 -0.25
CA SER A 108 3.14 5.26 0.32
C SER A 108 2.01 5.54 -0.69
N LYS A 109 2.36 5.71 -1.97
CA LYS A 109 1.40 5.88 -3.06
C LYS A 109 0.55 4.62 -3.28
N LEU A 110 1.16 3.44 -3.28
CA LEU A 110 0.45 2.17 -3.43
C LEU A 110 -0.53 1.92 -2.27
N ILE A 111 -0.11 2.17 -1.03
CA ILE A 111 -0.98 2.05 0.15
C ILE A 111 -2.16 3.03 0.06
N GLU A 112 -1.94 4.25 -0.39
CA GLU A 112 -3.01 5.24 -0.54
C GLU A 112 -4.01 4.84 -1.64
N GLN A 113 -3.52 4.31 -2.76
CA GLN A 113 -4.37 3.76 -3.81
C GLN A 113 -5.20 2.58 -3.31
N GLU A 114 -4.60 1.70 -2.51
CA GLU A 114 -5.29 0.58 -1.89
C GLU A 114 -6.37 1.05 -0.91
N ARG A 115 -6.07 2.04 -0.06
CA ARG A 115 -7.06 2.64 0.86
C ARG A 115 -8.24 3.23 0.11
N LYS A 116 -7.99 3.97 -0.97
CA LYS A 116 -9.05 4.52 -1.84
C LYS A 116 -9.87 3.41 -2.48
N ARG A 117 -9.23 2.35 -2.98
CA ARG A 117 -9.92 1.20 -3.56
C ARG A 117 -10.79 0.49 -2.53
N VAL A 118 -10.29 0.24 -1.32
CA VAL A 118 -11.06 -0.36 -0.22
C VAL A 118 -12.25 0.52 0.14
N ALA A 119 -12.06 1.83 0.30
CA ALA A 119 -13.14 2.77 0.58
C ALA A 119 -14.19 2.77 -0.53
N LEU A 120 -13.79 2.74 -1.80
CA LEU A 120 -14.71 2.61 -2.94
C LEU A 120 -15.46 1.26 -2.92
N SER A 121 -14.77 0.16 -2.59
CA SER A 121 -15.38 -1.17 -2.53
C SER A 121 -16.37 -1.36 -1.39
N GLN A 122 -16.15 -0.71 -0.24
CA GLN A 122 -17.02 -0.77 0.93
C GLN A 122 -18.30 0.07 0.77
N ASN A 123 -18.25 1.13 -0.05
CA ASN A 123 -19.42 1.95 -0.37
C ASN A 123 -20.31 1.35 -1.49
N TYR A 124 -19.89 0.23 -2.10
CA TYR A 124 -20.79 -0.61 -2.87
C TYR A 124 -21.53 -1.57 -1.92
N ILE A 125 -22.55 -1.09 -1.21
CA ILE A 125 -23.72 -1.96 -1.06
C ILE A 125 -24.16 -2.20 -2.50
N ASP A 126 -23.98 -3.42 -2.99
CA ASP A 126 -24.31 -3.77 -4.36
C ASP A 126 -25.74 -3.28 -4.63
N ARG A 127 -25.94 -2.45 -5.66
CA ARG A 127 -27.27 -1.93 -6.02
C ARG A 127 -28.28 -3.09 -6.11
N GLN A 128 -27.82 -4.27 -6.50
CA GLN A 128 -28.60 -5.49 -6.53
C GLN A 128 -29.01 -5.98 -5.12
N GLN A 129 -28.11 -5.91 -4.13
CA GLN A 129 -28.39 -6.26 -2.74
C GLN A 129 -29.32 -5.23 -2.06
N ALA A 130 -29.16 -3.94 -2.35
CA ALA A 130 -30.09 -2.91 -1.90
C ALA A 130 -31.49 -3.13 -2.50
N PHE A 131 -31.58 -3.45 -3.80
CA PHE A 131 -32.84 -3.75 -4.46
C PHE A 131 -33.48 -5.05 -3.95
N LEU A 132 -32.67 -6.07 -3.66
CA LEU A 132 -33.12 -7.32 -3.05
C LEU A 132 -33.66 -7.09 -1.62
N PHE A 133 -33.00 -6.23 -0.85
CA PHE A 133 -33.45 -5.86 0.49
C PHE A 133 -34.79 -5.11 0.44
N VAL A 134 -34.92 -4.10 -0.44
CA VAL A 134 -36.15 -3.32 -0.62
C VAL A 134 -37.30 -4.21 -1.10
N SER A 135 -37.07 -5.08 -2.09
CA SER A 135 -38.10 -6.01 -2.58
C SER A 135 -38.54 -7.01 -1.51
N THR A 136 -37.61 -7.56 -0.74
CA THR A 136 -37.92 -8.47 0.38
C THR A 136 -38.74 -7.76 1.46
N LEU A 137 -38.42 -6.50 1.76
CA LEU A 137 -39.13 -5.69 2.74
C LEU A 137 -40.56 -5.36 2.26
N ILE A 138 -40.74 -5.01 0.99
CA ILE A 138 -42.06 -4.82 0.36
C ILE A 138 -42.89 -6.10 0.42
N ASP A 139 -42.29 -7.26 0.12
CA ASP A 139 -42.98 -8.55 0.15
C ASP A 139 -43.33 -9.00 1.57
N CYS A 140 -42.56 -8.61 2.58
CA CYS A 140 -42.89 -8.86 3.98
C CYS A 140 -44.11 -8.02 4.42
N ILE A 141 -44.11 -6.73 4.07
CA ILE A 141 -45.21 -5.79 4.36
C ILE A 141 -46.52 -6.25 3.69
N LYS A 142 -46.46 -6.65 2.41
CA LYS A 142 -47.63 -7.16 1.68
C LYS A 142 -48.25 -8.40 2.33
N ARG A 143 -47.41 -9.26 2.93
CA ARG A 143 -47.82 -10.53 3.54
C ARG A 143 -48.37 -10.40 4.96
N HIS A 144 -47.96 -9.38 5.72
CA HIS A 144 -48.29 -9.29 7.16
C HIS A 144 -49.21 -8.13 7.53
N ILE A 145 -49.40 -7.16 6.63
CA ILE A 145 -50.38 -6.09 6.83
C ILE A 145 -51.58 -6.42 5.95
N ASP A 146 -52.81 -6.32 6.45
CA ASP A 146 -54.03 -6.53 5.65
C ASP A 146 -54.75 -5.22 5.31
N ASP A 147 -54.44 -4.15 6.04
CA ASP A 147 -55.00 -2.82 5.83
C ASP A 147 -54.44 -2.17 4.54
N SER A 148 -55.35 -1.89 3.60
CA SER A 148 -55.02 -1.30 2.29
C SER A 148 -54.53 0.14 2.40
N ASP A 149 -54.99 0.91 3.38
CA ASP A 149 -54.63 2.33 3.49
C ASP A 149 -53.24 2.48 4.13
N VAL A 150 -52.91 1.62 5.09
CA VAL A 150 -51.55 1.51 5.68
C VAL A 150 -50.54 1.03 4.63
N LYS A 151 -50.91 0.07 3.78
CA LYS A 151 -50.04 -0.38 2.66
C LYS A 151 -49.69 0.75 1.69
N LYS A 152 -50.67 1.60 1.35
CA LYS A 152 -50.46 2.73 0.42
C LYS A 152 -49.55 3.79 1.02
N ALA A 153 -49.76 4.16 2.28
CA ALA A 153 -48.92 5.13 2.98
C ALA A 153 -47.44 4.67 3.04
N ILE A 154 -47.20 3.41 3.42
CA ILE A 154 -45.85 2.85 3.50
C ILE A 154 -45.21 2.73 2.09
N ALA A 155 -45.98 2.35 1.07
CA ALA A 155 -45.48 2.28 -0.30
C ALA A 155 -45.09 3.65 -0.86
N GLU A 156 -45.79 4.72 -0.47
CA GLU A 156 -45.49 6.08 -0.88
C GLU A 156 -44.23 6.63 -0.19
N ASP A 157 -44.06 6.34 1.10
CA ASP A 157 -42.85 6.70 1.85
C ASP A 157 -41.62 5.94 1.34
N LEU A 158 -41.75 4.65 1.03
CA LEU A 158 -40.69 3.87 0.41
C LEU A 158 -40.30 4.44 -0.96
N ARG A 159 -41.28 4.83 -1.80
CA ARG A 159 -41.02 5.47 -3.09
C ARG A 159 -40.20 6.75 -2.93
N LYS A 160 -40.56 7.63 -1.99
CA LYS A 160 -39.82 8.87 -1.71
C LYS A 160 -38.37 8.61 -1.32
N ILE A 161 -38.10 7.58 -0.52
CA ILE A 161 -36.75 7.20 -0.11
C ILE A 161 -35.95 6.66 -1.30
N THR A 162 -36.53 5.77 -2.13
CA THR A 162 -35.84 5.25 -3.33
C THR A 162 -35.59 6.33 -4.39
N SER A 163 -36.52 7.27 -4.61
CA SER A 163 -36.32 8.38 -5.54
C SER A 163 -35.31 9.41 -5.03
N GLY A 164 -35.15 9.55 -3.71
CA GLY A 164 -34.10 10.38 -3.11
C GLY A 164 -32.69 9.77 -3.23
N MET A 165 -32.59 8.44 -3.32
CA MET A 165 -31.32 7.72 -3.50
C MET A 165 -30.70 7.91 -4.89
N GLU A 166 -31.49 8.21 -5.93
CA GLU A 166 -30.98 8.50 -7.28
C GLU A 166 -30.29 9.88 -7.40
N ILE A 167 -30.42 10.79 -6.42
CA ILE A 167 -29.91 12.17 -6.50
C ILE A 167 -28.50 12.32 -5.89
N GLN A 168 -27.94 11.30 -5.24
CA GLN A 168 -26.53 11.30 -4.79
C GLN A 168 -25.56 10.70 -5.82
N THR A 169 -25.81 10.91 -7.11
CA THR A 169 -24.72 10.92 -8.11
C THR A 169 -23.96 12.23 -7.95
N VAL A 170 -23.07 12.28 -6.96
CA VAL A 170 -22.05 13.34 -6.90
C VAL A 170 -21.18 13.16 -8.13
N ASP A 171 -21.28 14.10 -9.07
CA ASP A 171 -20.32 14.33 -10.14
C ASP A 171 -18.92 14.35 -9.53
N VAL A 172 -18.06 13.46 -10.01
CA VAL A 172 -16.62 13.49 -9.72
C VAL A 172 -15.95 14.10 -10.94
N ASP A 173 -15.63 15.39 -10.84
CA ASP A 173 -14.48 16.00 -11.53
C ASP A 173 -13.18 15.57 -10.82
#